data_AF-A0A7J8B8S5-F1
#
_entry.id   AF-A0A7J8B8S5-F1
#
_cell.length_a   1.000
_cell.length_b   1.000
_cell.length_c   1.000
_cell.angle_alpha   90.00
_cell.angle_beta   90.00
_cell.angle_gamma   90.00
#
_symmetry.space_group_name_H-M   'P 1'
#
loop_
_entity.id
_entity.type
_entity.pdbx_description
1 polymer ?
#
loop_
_entity_poly.entity_id
_entity_poly.type
_entity_poly.pdbx_seq_one_letter_code
_entity_poly.pdbx_strand_id
1 'polypeptide(L)'
;MWLEIVLASVLGFVIYWFVSRDKAETLPLEDGWWGPGARPPGREDESIRPFKVETSDQEIDDLHRRIEKVRLTPPLEDSRFHYGFNTSYLKKILSYWRNEFDWRKQVEVLNRYPHFKEKFFYKMMRESGYLHIQATKPDTVGCALNDSPVGLAAYILEKFTTWTNSEFRDLEDGGLERKFSLDDLLTNIMIYWTTGTITSSQRYYKENLGKNIMAEKHQRMKVQVPTGFAAFPDELLHVPEKWMKFKYPKLISYSYMPRGGHFAAFEEPELLARDIIKFVGLVERQ
;
A
#
# COMPACT_ATOMS: atom_id res chain seq x y z
N MET A 1 -43.53 1.67 39.11
CA MET A 1 -42.18 2.20 39.38
C MET A 1 -41.07 1.14 39.31
N TRP A 2 -40.91 0.20 40.26
CA TRP A 2 -39.79 -0.77 40.19
C TRP A 2 -39.88 -1.78 39.03
N LEU A 3 -41.08 -2.26 38.71
CA LEU A 3 -41.30 -3.21 37.61
C LEU A 3 -40.97 -2.61 36.23
N GLU A 4 -41.29 -1.33 36.03
CA GLU A 4 -41.06 -0.61 34.78
C GLU A 4 -39.57 -0.32 34.55
N ILE A 5 -38.82 -0.01 35.62
CA ILE A 5 -37.37 0.17 35.56
C ILE A 5 -36.67 -1.14 35.18
N VAL A 6 -37.11 -2.27 35.75
CA VAL A 6 -36.56 -3.60 35.41
C VAL A 6 -36.88 -3.96 33.95
N LEU A 7 -38.11 -3.76 33.51
CA LEU A 7 -38.51 -4.02 32.12
C LEU A 7 -37.73 -3.15 31.12
N ALA A 8 -37.56 -1.85 31.41
CA ALA A 8 -36.77 -0.96 30.57
C ALA A 8 -35.28 -1.35 30.53
N SER A 9 -34.73 -1.80 31.66
CA SER A 9 -33.32 -2.25 31.75
C SER A 9 -33.10 -3.57 31.00
N VAL A 10 -34.03 -4.52 31.11
CA VAL A 10 -33.99 -5.79 30.36
C VAL A 10 -34.17 -5.53 28.87
N LEU A 11 -35.12 -4.68 28.47
CA LEU A 11 -35.31 -4.30 27.07
C LEU A 11 -34.07 -3.59 26.52
N GLY A 12 -33.49 -2.66 27.29
CA GLY A 12 -32.24 -1.99 26.95
C GLY A 12 -31.07 -2.96 26.81
N PHE A 13 -30.96 -3.95 27.69
CA PHE A 13 -29.96 -5.01 27.60
C PHE A 13 -30.18 -5.92 26.39
N VAL A 14 -31.42 -6.29 26.07
CA VAL A 14 -31.73 -7.13 24.89
C VAL A 14 -31.46 -6.37 23.59
N ILE A 15 -31.84 -5.08 23.52
CA ILE A 15 -31.52 -4.22 22.38
C ILE A 15 -30.01 -4.07 22.25
N TYR A 16 -29.32 -3.75 23.35
CA TYR A 16 -27.86 -3.68 23.37
C TYR A 16 -27.25 -4.98 22.88
N TRP A 17 -27.68 -6.13 23.41
CA TRP A 17 -27.17 -7.45 23.04
C TRP A 17 -27.42 -7.81 21.57
N PHE A 18 -28.58 -7.45 21.01
CA PHE A 18 -28.87 -7.66 19.59
C PHE A 18 -28.07 -6.73 18.67
N VAL A 19 -27.86 -5.47 19.07
CA VAL A 19 -27.12 -4.46 18.31
C VAL A 19 -25.60 -4.63 18.44
N SER A 20 -25.11 -5.07 19.60
CA SER A 20 -23.69 -5.30 19.90
C SER A 20 -23.21 -6.68 19.47
N ARG A 21 -24.11 -7.55 18.98
CA ARG A 21 -23.74 -8.87 18.47
C ARG A 21 -22.97 -8.69 17.17
N ASP A 22 -21.65 -8.77 17.24
CA ASP A 22 -20.77 -8.86 16.07
C ASP A 22 -21.19 -10.09 15.24
N LYS A 23 -22.01 -9.89 14.22
CA LYS A 23 -22.24 -10.92 13.21
C LYS A 23 -21.00 -11.00 12.33
N ALA A 24 -20.55 -12.21 12.02
CA ALA A 24 -19.52 -12.42 11.03
C ALA A 24 -20.08 -11.96 9.67
N GLU A 25 -19.62 -10.80 9.21
CA GLU A 25 -19.94 -10.30 7.89
C GLU A 25 -18.99 -10.92 6.86
N THR A 26 -19.51 -11.26 5.70
CA THR A 26 -18.72 -11.76 4.55
C THR A 26 -18.89 -10.81 3.37
N LEU A 27 -17.84 -10.68 2.56
CA LEU A 27 -17.94 -9.98 1.28
C LEU A 27 -18.53 -10.97 0.25
N PRO A 28 -19.48 -10.54 -0.60
CA PRO A 28 -19.87 -11.36 -1.73
C PRO A 28 -18.67 -11.51 -2.67
N LEU A 29 -18.37 -12.75 -3.07
CA LEU A 29 -17.41 -13.02 -4.14
C LEU A 29 -18.14 -12.82 -5.46
N GLU A 30 -17.71 -11.85 -6.26
CA GLU A 30 -18.22 -11.67 -7.64
C GLU A 30 -17.64 -12.75 -8.57
N ASP A 31 -18.26 -12.94 -9.75
CA ASP A 31 -18.01 -14.04 -10.69
C ASP A 31 -16.59 -14.11 -11.31
N GLY A 32 -15.67 -13.23 -10.87
CA GLY A 32 -14.24 -13.51 -10.81
C GLY A 32 -13.46 -13.51 -12.13
N TRP A 33 -14.01 -12.94 -13.21
CA TRP A 33 -13.28 -12.85 -14.48
C TRP A 33 -12.50 -11.54 -14.60
N TRP A 34 -11.17 -11.66 -14.60
CA TRP A 34 -10.23 -10.54 -14.71
C TRP A 34 -9.40 -10.56 -16.00
N GLY A 35 -9.65 -11.54 -16.87
CA GLY A 35 -9.00 -11.67 -18.17
C GLY A 35 -9.63 -10.78 -19.25
N PRO A 36 -8.98 -10.63 -20.41
CA PRO A 36 -9.53 -9.87 -21.52
C PRO A 36 -10.81 -10.53 -22.07
N GLY A 37 -11.81 -9.72 -22.41
CA GLY A 37 -13.04 -10.19 -23.06
C GLY A 37 -14.05 -10.85 -22.11
N ALA A 38 -15.04 -11.54 -22.66
CA ALA A 38 -16.00 -12.31 -21.88
C ALA A 38 -15.37 -13.62 -21.37
N ARG A 39 -15.76 -14.08 -20.18
CA ARG A 39 -15.29 -15.34 -19.58
C ARG A 39 -15.48 -16.50 -20.59
N PRO A 40 -14.42 -17.24 -20.95
CA PRO A 40 -14.53 -18.39 -21.84
C PRO A 40 -15.47 -19.44 -21.25
N PRO A 41 -16.35 -20.06 -22.06
CA PRO A 41 -17.13 -21.19 -21.61
C PRO A 41 -16.21 -22.42 -21.45
N GLY A 42 -15.88 -22.81 -20.22
CA GLY A 42 -15.04 -23.99 -19.95
C GLY A 42 -14.38 -24.00 -18.57
N ARG A 43 -13.76 -25.12 -18.21
CA ARG A 43 -12.89 -25.25 -17.03
C ARG A 43 -11.52 -24.64 -17.35
N GLU A 44 -10.95 -23.87 -16.42
CA GLU A 44 -9.64 -23.23 -16.63
C GLU A 44 -8.54 -24.28 -16.87
N ASP A 45 -7.57 -23.92 -17.71
CA ASP A 45 -6.43 -24.77 -18.00
C ASP A 45 -5.43 -24.70 -16.84
N GLU A 46 -5.40 -25.76 -16.02
CA GLU A 46 -4.52 -25.91 -14.86
C GLU A 46 -3.11 -26.45 -15.24
N SER A 47 -2.78 -26.55 -16.55
CA SER A 47 -1.51 -27.11 -17.01
C SER A 47 -0.33 -26.13 -16.89
N ILE A 48 0.79 -26.59 -16.34
CA ILE A 48 2.04 -25.84 -16.24
C ILE A 48 2.81 -25.99 -17.56
N ARG A 49 3.11 -24.86 -18.22
CA ARG A 49 3.78 -24.85 -19.53
C ARG A 49 5.08 -24.04 -19.49
N PRO A 50 6.15 -24.49 -20.18
CA PRO A 50 7.38 -23.74 -20.30
C PRO A 50 7.18 -22.48 -21.16
N PHE A 51 7.83 -21.38 -20.77
CA PHE A 51 7.79 -20.08 -21.44
C PHE A 51 9.20 -19.68 -21.91
N LYS A 52 9.30 -19.14 -23.14
CA LYS A 52 10.53 -18.64 -23.74
C LYS A 52 10.23 -17.29 -24.41
N VAL A 53 11.02 -16.27 -24.06
CA VAL A 53 10.89 -14.90 -24.58
C VAL A 53 11.66 -14.77 -25.90
N GLU A 54 11.04 -14.15 -26.91
CA GLU A 54 11.67 -13.78 -28.18
C GLU A 54 11.22 -12.34 -28.55
N THR A 55 12.09 -11.60 -29.25
CA THR A 55 11.90 -10.19 -29.64
C THR A 55 12.21 -10.04 -31.12
N SER A 56 11.46 -9.17 -31.81
CA SER A 56 11.54 -8.97 -33.26
C SER A 56 12.21 -7.64 -33.63
N ASP A 57 12.87 -7.59 -34.77
CA ASP A 57 13.54 -6.38 -35.27
C ASP A 57 12.55 -5.22 -35.54
N GLN A 58 11.25 -5.52 -35.76
CA GLN A 58 10.19 -4.52 -35.90
C GLN A 58 9.92 -3.73 -34.60
N GLU A 59 10.17 -4.32 -33.44
CA GLU A 59 10.01 -3.67 -32.13
C GLU A 59 11.15 -2.66 -31.87
N ILE A 60 12.33 -2.88 -32.47
CA ILE A 60 13.50 -2.00 -32.39
C ILE A 60 13.38 -0.80 -33.36
N ASP A 61 12.72 -0.98 -34.51
CA ASP A 61 12.49 0.13 -35.45
C ASP A 61 11.37 1.09 -34.99
N ASP A 62 10.37 0.57 -34.26
CA ASP A 62 9.30 1.40 -33.68
C ASP A 62 9.83 2.35 -32.57
N LEU A 63 10.83 1.87 -31.82
CA LEU A 63 11.55 2.60 -30.77
C LEU A 63 12.22 3.88 -31.29
N HIS A 64 12.99 3.78 -32.39
CA HIS A 64 13.73 4.92 -32.93
C HIS A 64 12.81 6.03 -33.48
N ARG A 65 11.64 5.65 -34.02
CA ARG A 65 10.69 6.58 -34.65
C ARG A 65 9.91 7.43 -33.65
N ARG A 66 9.68 6.93 -32.42
CA ARG A 66 8.87 7.61 -31.38
C ARG A 66 9.65 8.67 -30.60
N ILE A 67 10.98 8.61 -30.66
CA ILE A 67 11.93 9.51 -30.01
C ILE A 67 11.94 10.91 -30.66
N GLU A 68 11.57 11.04 -31.94
CA GLU A 68 11.83 12.28 -32.69
C GLU A 68 10.78 13.42 -32.56
N LYS A 69 9.61 13.23 -31.91
CA LYS A 69 8.43 14.10 -32.21
C LYS A 69 7.60 14.74 -31.08
N VAL A 70 8.08 14.92 -29.85
CA VAL A 70 7.22 15.49 -28.77
C VAL A 70 7.02 17.03 -28.83
N ARG A 71 5.77 17.49 -28.69
CA ARG A 71 5.35 18.89 -28.45
C ARG A 71 4.16 18.96 -27.48
N LEU A 72 4.11 20.01 -26.65
CA LEU A 72 3.06 20.26 -25.64
C LEU A 72 1.83 20.99 -26.21
N THR A 73 0.67 20.70 -25.63
CA THR A 73 -0.65 21.03 -26.24
C THR A 73 -1.46 22.02 -25.39
N PRO A 74 -2.04 23.06 -26.02
CA PRO A 74 -3.03 23.93 -25.37
C PRO A 74 -4.30 23.14 -24.94
N PRO A 75 -5.02 23.61 -23.91
CA PRO A 75 -6.22 22.92 -23.41
C PRO A 75 -7.38 23.04 -24.40
N LEU A 76 -8.33 22.11 -24.33
CA LEU A 76 -9.56 22.16 -25.11
C LEU A 76 -10.46 23.33 -24.67
N GLU A 77 -11.10 23.97 -25.63
CA GLU A 77 -12.07 25.05 -25.38
C GLU A 77 -13.26 24.50 -24.56
N ASP A 78 -13.72 25.27 -23.57
CA ASP A 78 -14.77 24.90 -22.61
C ASP A 78 -14.57 23.59 -21.82
N SER A 79 -13.35 23.04 -21.79
CA SER A 79 -13.08 21.75 -21.13
C SER A 79 -13.24 21.77 -19.60
N ARG A 80 -13.33 22.98 -19.02
CA ARG A 80 -13.33 23.21 -17.56
C ARG A 80 -12.24 22.35 -16.92
N PHE A 81 -12.58 21.57 -15.89
CA PHE A 81 -11.67 20.64 -15.20
C PHE A 81 -11.94 19.17 -15.52
N HIS A 82 -12.81 18.87 -16.49
CA HIS A 82 -13.21 17.50 -16.82
C HIS A 82 -12.04 16.63 -17.34
N TYR A 83 -10.95 17.28 -17.77
CA TYR A 83 -9.72 16.64 -18.29
C TYR A 83 -8.50 16.90 -17.38
N GLY A 84 -8.71 17.29 -16.12
CA GLY A 84 -7.66 17.68 -15.20
C GLY A 84 -7.48 19.19 -15.08
N PHE A 85 -6.38 19.64 -14.47
CA PHE A 85 -6.20 21.03 -14.10
C PHE A 85 -6.13 21.93 -15.34
N ASN A 86 -7.14 22.79 -15.50
CA ASN A 86 -7.22 23.67 -16.65
C ASN A 86 -6.01 24.62 -16.69
N THR A 87 -5.19 24.55 -17.73
CA THR A 87 -3.95 25.33 -17.83
C THR A 87 -4.18 26.83 -17.97
N SER A 88 -5.39 27.27 -18.35
CA SER A 88 -5.82 28.67 -18.30
C SER A 88 -6.19 29.11 -16.87
N TYR A 89 -6.83 28.25 -16.07
CA TYR A 89 -7.15 28.54 -14.66
C TYR A 89 -5.91 28.47 -13.75
N LEU A 90 -4.96 27.59 -14.06
CA LEU A 90 -3.67 27.51 -13.37
C LEU A 90 -2.91 28.84 -13.39
N LYS A 91 -2.97 29.59 -14.50
CA LYS A 91 -2.40 30.95 -14.59
C LYS A 91 -3.00 31.92 -13.57
N LYS A 92 -4.30 31.81 -13.29
CA LYS A 92 -5.00 32.64 -12.29
C LYS A 92 -4.54 32.31 -10.87
N ILE A 93 -4.39 31.02 -10.53
CA ILE A 93 -3.92 30.59 -9.21
C ILE A 93 -2.47 31.02 -8.97
N LEU A 94 -1.62 30.90 -10.00
CA LEU A 94 -0.24 31.39 -9.94
C LEU A 94 -0.19 32.92 -9.74
N SER A 95 -1.12 33.67 -10.33
CA SER A 95 -1.24 35.12 -10.11
C SER A 95 -1.66 35.47 -8.67
N TYR A 96 -2.68 34.81 -8.14
CA TYR A 96 -3.18 35.04 -6.78
C TYR A 96 -2.13 34.69 -5.72
N TRP A 97 -1.47 33.53 -5.88
CA TRP A 97 -0.41 33.09 -4.98
C TRP A 97 0.78 34.06 -4.96
N ARG A 98 1.11 34.64 -6.13
CA ARG A 98 2.20 35.60 -6.25
C ARG A 98 1.87 36.98 -5.67
N ASN A 99 0.65 37.46 -5.86
CA ASN A 99 0.35 38.89 -5.69
C ASN A 99 -0.55 39.19 -4.48
N GLU A 100 -1.33 38.22 -4.01
CA GLU A 100 -2.43 38.47 -3.06
C GLU A 100 -2.40 37.54 -1.83
N PHE A 101 -1.63 36.44 -1.89
CA PHE A 101 -1.59 35.46 -0.82
C PHE A 101 -0.73 35.91 0.36
N ASP A 102 -1.40 36.37 1.42
CA ASP A 102 -0.75 36.73 2.69
C ASP A 102 -0.52 35.50 3.57
N TRP A 103 0.70 34.96 3.48
CA TRP A 103 1.14 33.83 4.28
C TRP A 103 1.15 34.13 5.79
N ARG A 104 1.44 35.36 6.22
CA ARG A 104 1.56 35.70 7.64
C ARG A 104 0.20 35.59 8.34
N LYS A 105 -0.86 36.04 7.68
CA LYS A 105 -2.25 35.86 8.14
C LYS A 105 -2.62 34.38 8.33
N GLN A 106 -2.12 33.49 7.47
CA GLN A 106 -2.39 32.06 7.59
C GLN A 106 -1.60 31.41 8.73
N VAL A 107 -0.36 31.84 8.95
CA VAL A 107 0.48 31.36 10.06
C VAL A 107 -0.12 31.71 11.43
N GLU A 108 -0.75 32.87 11.58
CA GLU A 108 -1.47 33.24 12.82
C GLU A 108 -2.67 32.34 13.12
N VAL A 109 -3.36 31.86 12.08
CA VAL A 109 -4.48 30.90 12.25
C VAL A 109 -3.96 29.54 12.67
N LEU A 110 -2.85 29.09 12.07
CA LEU A 110 -2.26 27.78 12.33
C LEU A 110 -1.74 27.66 13.78
N ASN A 111 -1.08 28.72 14.30
CA ASN A 111 -0.49 28.74 15.63
C ASN A 111 -1.49 28.85 16.80
N ARG A 112 -2.82 28.83 16.54
CA ARG A 112 -3.85 28.79 17.60
C ARG A 112 -3.97 27.43 18.28
N TYR A 113 -3.27 26.41 17.79
CA TYR A 113 -3.31 25.05 18.32
C TYR A 113 -1.92 24.59 18.81
N PRO A 114 -1.83 23.72 19.83
CA PRO A 114 -0.56 23.16 20.26
C PRO A 114 0.07 22.33 19.13
N HIS A 115 1.31 22.66 18.75
CA HIS A 115 2.07 21.93 17.74
C HIS A 115 3.08 20.98 18.38
N PHE A 116 2.98 19.70 18.05
CA PHE A 116 3.99 18.70 18.37
C PHE A 116 4.90 18.51 17.15
N LYS A 117 6.21 18.36 17.35
CA LYS A 117 7.13 17.94 16.27
C LYS A 117 6.98 16.44 16.06
N GLU A 118 6.00 16.07 15.25
CA GLU A 118 5.69 14.69 14.94
C GLU A 118 6.70 14.14 13.93
N LYS A 119 7.76 13.47 14.41
CA LYS A 119 8.67 12.69 13.55
C LYS A 119 7.89 11.64 12.74
N PHE A 120 6.75 11.17 13.23
CA PHE A 120 5.89 10.21 12.56
C PHE A 120 5.24 10.78 11.29
N PHE A 121 4.56 11.92 11.37
CA PHE A 121 3.97 12.55 10.19
C PHE A 121 5.04 12.97 9.18
N TYR A 122 6.16 13.51 9.64
CA TYR A 122 7.29 13.84 8.77
C TYR A 122 7.91 12.59 8.10
N LYS A 123 8.15 11.51 8.85
CA LYS A 123 8.65 10.23 8.31
C LYS A 123 7.63 9.65 7.32
N MET A 124 6.34 9.64 7.65
CA MET A 124 5.29 9.17 6.75
C MET A 124 5.26 9.99 5.46
N MET A 125 5.24 11.31 5.53
CA MET A 125 5.24 12.18 4.34
C MET A 125 6.50 12.00 3.50
N ARG A 126 7.68 11.84 4.13
CA ARG A 126 8.95 11.63 3.44
C ARG A 126 9.03 10.26 2.76
N GLU A 127 8.61 9.20 3.46
CA GLU A 127 8.76 7.82 2.97
C GLU A 127 7.56 7.34 2.13
N SER A 128 6.44 8.07 2.08
CA SER A 128 5.21 7.69 1.33
C SER A 128 5.13 8.24 -0.10
N GLY A 129 6.16 8.94 -0.59
CA GLY A 129 6.17 9.49 -1.97
C GLY A 129 5.94 8.41 -3.03
N TYR A 130 6.56 7.24 -2.86
CA TYR A 130 6.37 6.08 -3.74
C TYR A 130 4.90 5.60 -3.73
N LEU A 131 4.29 5.51 -2.54
CA LEU A 131 2.92 5.07 -2.36
C LEU A 131 1.95 6.04 -3.05
N HIS A 132 2.17 7.35 -2.91
CA HIS A 132 1.32 8.36 -3.53
C HIS A 132 1.39 8.30 -5.06
N ILE A 133 2.59 8.25 -5.66
CA ILE A 133 2.71 8.19 -7.13
C ILE A 133 2.13 6.88 -7.68
N GLN A 134 2.32 5.75 -7.00
CA GLN A 134 1.74 4.46 -7.41
C GLN A 134 0.22 4.41 -7.22
N ALA A 135 -0.33 5.01 -6.16
CA ALA A 135 -1.76 5.08 -5.93
C ALA A 135 -2.50 6.02 -6.89
N THR A 136 -1.77 6.90 -7.60
CA THR A 136 -2.39 7.91 -8.47
C THR A 136 -2.09 7.68 -9.95
N LYS A 137 -0.83 7.40 -10.29
CA LYS A 137 -0.25 7.35 -11.64
C LYS A 137 0.72 6.16 -11.82
N PRO A 138 0.30 4.92 -11.51
CA PRO A 138 1.17 3.74 -11.57
C PRO A 138 1.73 3.51 -12.97
N ASP A 139 0.91 3.64 -14.02
CA ASP A 139 1.35 3.49 -15.41
C ASP A 139 2.37 4.57 -15.83
N THR A 140 2.35 5.76 -15.24
CA THR A 140 3.34 6.81 -15.56
C THR A 140 4.72 6.49 -15.00
N VAL A 141 4.80 6.16 -13.70
CA VAL A 141 6.08 5.81 -13.08
C VAL A 141 6.55 4.42 -13.52
N GLY A 142 5.62 3.49 -13.70
CA GLY A 142 5.87 2.13 -14.19
C GLY A 142 6.49 2.10 -15.58
N CYS A 143 6.10 3.01 -16.50
CA CYS A 143 6.77 3.16 -17.79
C CYS A 143 8.28 3.45 -17.64
N ALA A 144 8.66 4.38 -16.76
CA ALA A 144 10.07 4.72 -16.54
C ALA A 144 10.87 3.57 -15.91
N LEU A 145 10.24 2.80 -15.02
CA LEU A 145 10.88 1.68 -14.32
C LEU A 145 10.97 0.42 -15.19
N ASN A 146 10.01 0.19 -16.09
CA ASN A 146 10.08 -0.91 -17.05
C ASN A 146 11.14 -0.67 -18.14
N ASP A 147 11.48 0.60 -18.43
CA ASP A 147 12.45 0.96 -19.45
C ASP A 147 13.90 0.87 -18.94
N SER A 148 14.13 1.26 -17.68
CA SER A 148 15.48 1.33 -17.11
C SER A 148 15.71 0.26 -16.03
N PRO A 149 16.57 -0.75 -16.25
CA PRO A 149 16.88 -1.74 -15.21
C PRO A 149 17.62 -1.12 -14.02
N VAL A 150 18.42 -0.07 -14.26
CA VAL A 150 19.09 0.70 -13.21
C VAL A 150 18.08 1.53 -12.43
N GLY A 151 17.12 2.17 -13.12
CA GLY A 151 16.02 2.90 -12.47
C GLY A 151 15.14 1.98 -11.62
N LEU A 152 14.81 0.78 -12.13
CA LEU A 152 14.09 -0.26 -11.41
C LEU A 152 14.85 -0.70 -10.16
N ALA A 153 16.13 -1.04 -10.30
CA ALA A 153 16.98 -1.46 -9.19
C ALA A 153 17.08 -0.37 -8.11
N ALA A 154 17.37 0.88 -8.49
CA ALA A 154 17.43 1.99 -7.54
C ALA A 154 16.10 2.19 -6.80
N TYR A 155 14.97 2.12 -7.51
CA TYR A 155 13.64 2.32 -6.94
C TYR A 155 13.24 1.22 -5.94
N ILE A 156 13.63 -0.03 -6.19
CA ILE A 156 13.33 -1.18 -5.33
C ILE A 156 14.32 -1.28 -4.16
N LEU A 157 15.63 -1.17 -4.41
CA LEU A 157 16.67 -1.34 -3.39
C LEU A 157 16.62 -0.28 -2.30
N GLU A 158 16.21 0.95 -2.62
CA GLU A 158 15.96 2.00 -1.62
C GLU A 158 14.97 1.54 -0.53
N LYS A 159 14.01 0.68 -0.89
CA LYS A 159 13.06 0.08 0.07
C LYS A 159 13.73 -1.00 0.92
N PHE A 160 14.57 -1.84 0.33
CA PHE A 160 15.39 -2.80 1.08
C PHE A 160 16.35 -2.14 2.08
N THR A 161 16.81 -0.92 1.82
CA THR A 161 17.51 -0.11 2.83
C THR A 161 16.55 0.33 3.93
N THR A 162 15.60 1.20 3.60
CA THR A 162 14.86 1.98 4.60
C THR A 162 13.86 1.14 5.40
N TRP A 163 13.28 0.10 4.78
CA TRP A 163 12.26 -0.75 5.42
C TRP A 163 12.86 -1.91 6.22
N THR A 164 14.14 -2.21 6.02
CA THR A 164 14.88 -3.15 6.87
C THR A 164 15.27 -2.47 8.17
N ASN A 165 15.90 -1.28 8.08
CA ASN A 165 16.13 -0.43 9.24
C ASN A 165 16.25 1.04 8.80
N SER A 166 15.49 1.92 9.44
CA SER A 166 15.45 3.33 9.02
C SER A 166 16.73 4.13 9.27
N GLU A 167 17.66 3.60 10.08
CA GLU A 167 19.00 4.15 10.31
C GLU A 167 19.96 3.82 9.15
N PHE A 168 19.69 2.78 8.35
CA PHE A 168 20.57 2.41 7.23
C PHE A 168 20.65 3.47 6.15
N ARG A 169 19.66 4.36 6.05
CA ARG A 169 19.70 5.53 5.15
C ARG A 169 20.89 6.44 5.44
N ASP A 170 21.39 6.47 6.68
CA ASP A 170 22.48 7.34 7.07
C ASP A 170 23.87 6.70 6.77
N LEU A 171 23.89 5.49 6.20
CA LEU A 171 25.08 4.79 5.72
C LEU A 171 25.32 5.05 4.22
N GLU A 172 26.58 5.15 3.81
CA GLU A 172 26.97 5.38 2.41
C GLU A 172 26.55 4.23 1.48
N ASP A 173 26.60 2.99 1.97
CA ASP A 173 26.21 1.77 1.26
C ASP A 173 24.72 1.42 1.43
N GLY A 174 23.95 2.24 2.17
CA GLY A 174 22.55 1.98 2.50
C GLY A 174 22.33 0.70 3.30
N GLY A 175 23.37 0.09 3.88
CA GLY A 175 23.30 -1.14 4.67
C GLY A 175 22.73 -2.37 3.94
N LEU A 176 22.69 -2.38 2.60
CA LEU A 176 22.00 -3.40 1.80
C LEU A 176 22.52 -4.83 2.05
N GLU A 177 23.84 -4.99 2.21
CA GLU A 177 24.48 -6.30 2.38
C GLU A 177 24.52 -6.78 3.84
N ARG A 178 23.94 -6.02 4.80
CA ARG A 178 23.94 -6.40 6.22
C ARG A 178 23.02 -7.59 6.51
N LYS A 179 21.97 -7.76 5.71
CA LYS A 179 20.90 -8.75 5.91
C LYS A 179 20.65 -9.63 4.68
N PHE A 180 21.08 -9.21 3.51
CA PHE A 180 20.85 -9.89 2.25
C PHE A 180 22.16 -9.98 1.47
N SER A 181 22.32 -11.01 0.64
CA SER A 181 23.39 -10.98 -0.36
C SER A 181 22.98 -10.12 -1.56
N LEU A 182 23.95 -9.66 -2.35
CA LEU A 182 23.64 -8.97 -3.61
C LEU A 182 22.89 -9.90 -4.60
N ASP A 183 23.21 -11.19 -4.60
CA ASP A 183 22.52 -12.17 -5.44
C ASP A 183 21.03 -12.28 -5.06
N ASP A 184 20.73 -12.29 -3.77
CA ASP A 184 19.36 -12.30 -3.24
C ASP A 184 18.56 -11.06 -3.68
N LEU A 185 19.17 -9.88 -3.55
CA LEU A 185 18.57 -8.60 -3.91
C LEU A 185 18.36 -8.47 -5.43
N LEU A 186 19.37 -8.83 -6.22
CA LEU A 186 19.29 -8.81 -7.68
C LEU A 186 18.33 -9.86 -8.21
N THR A 187 18.22 -11.03 -7.57
CA THR A 187 17.22 -12.04 -7.93
C THR A 187 15.81 -11.47 -7.82
N ASN A 188 15.51 -10.73 -6.75
CA ASN A 188 14.21 -10.06 -6.59
C ASN A 188 13.96 -9.05 -7.73
N ILE A 189 14.94 -8.21 -8.06
CA ILE A 189 14.84 -7.25 -9.17
C ILE A 189 14.63 -7.95 -10.51
N MET A 190 15.35 -9.05 -10.75
CA MET A 190 15.28 -9.79 -12.01
C MET A 190 13.91 -10.42 -12.23
N ILE A 191 13.20 -10.82 -11.16
CA ILE A 191 11.81 -11.27 -11.26
C ILE A 191 10.93 -10.14 -11.82
N TYR A 192 11.04 -8.91 -11.30
CA TYR A 192 10.29 -7.76 -11.83
C TYR A 192 10.68 -7.42 -13.28
N TRP A 193 11.98 -7.39 -13.56
CA TRP A 193 12.52 -7.01 -14.86
C TRP A 193 12.09 -7.97 -15.97
N THR A 194 12.39 -9.27 -15.80
CA THR A 194 12.16 -10.28 -16.84
C THR A 194 10.70 -10.55 -17.12
N THR A 195 9.81 -10.25 -16.17
CA THR A 195 8.36 -10.40 -16.33
C THR A 195 7.67 -9.09 -16.74
N GLY A 196 8.37 -7.96 -16.72
CA GLY A 196 7.81 -6.63 -17.03
C GLY A 196 6.70 -6.20 -16.06
N THR A 197 6.75 -6.67 -14.80
CA THR A 197 5.61 -6.61 -13.87
C THR A 197 5.62 -5.42 -12.91
N ILE A 198 6.58 -4.49 -13.00
CA ILE A 198 6.61 -3.33 -12.08
C ILE A 198 5.32 -2.51 -12.17
N THR A 199 4.82 -2.25 -13.38
CA THR A 199 3.57 -1.48 -13.59
C THR A 199 2.35 -2.23 -13.06
N SER A 200 2.21 -3.52 -13.38
CA SER A 200 1.06 -4.31 -12.93
C SER A 200 1.04 -4.48 -11.40
N SER A 201 2.20 -4.64 -10.76
CA SER A 201 2.30 -4.65 -9.30
C SER A 201 1.85 -3.33 -8.66
N GLN A 202 2.17 -2.20 -9.29
CA GLN A 202 1.86 -0.86 -8.76
C GLN A 202 0.38 -0.50 -8.90
N ARG A 203 -0.32 -1.09 -9.87
CA ARG A 203 -1.79 -0.91 -10.02
C ARG A 203 -2.55 -1.38 -8.78
N TYR A 204 -2.01 -2.31 -7.98
CA TYR A 204 -2.56 -2.65 -6.67
C TYR A 204 -2.78 -1.41 -5.78
N TYR A 205 -1.82 -0.49 -5.75
CA TYR A 205 -1.90 0.75 -4.97
C TYR A 205 -3.01 1.66 -5.49
N LYS A 206 -3.16 1.76 -6.82
CA LYS A 206 -4.23 2.55 -7.44
C LYS A 206 -5.61 2.04 -7.05
N GLU A 207 -5.81 0.73 -7.09
CA GLU A 207 -7.10 0.12 -6.79
C GLU A 207 -7.46 0.17 -5.30
N ASN A 208 -6.47 0.01 -4.41
CA ASN A 208 -6.73 -0.16 -2.97
C ASN A 208 -6.49 1.11 -2.13
N LEU A 209 -5.60 1.99 -2.59
CA LEU A 209 -5.17 3.20 -1.87
C LEU A 209 -5.47 4.49 -2.63
N GLY A 210 -5.93 4.41 -3.88
CA GLY A 210 -6.40 5.57 -4.66
C GLY A 210 -7.77 6.09 -4.23
N LYS A 211 -8.47 5.37 -3.34
CA LYS A 211 -9.76 5.76 -2.75
C LYS A 211 -9.57 6.25 -1.31
N ASN A 212 -10.58 6.93 -0.76
CA ASN A 212 -10.51 7.45 0.62
C ASN A 212 -10.21 6.33 1.64
N ILE A 213 -9.41 6.66 2.65
CA ILE A 213 -9.14 5.78 3.79
C ILE A 213 -10.48 5.43 4.47
N MET A 214 -10.70 4.15 4.76
CA MET A 214 -11.95 3.57 5.28
C MET A 214 -13.16 3.63 4.34
N ALA A 215 -12.98 3.98 3.06
CA ALA A 215 -14.06 3.94 2.08
C ALA A 215 -14.60 2.51 1.92
N GLU A 216 -13.70 1.55 1.80
CA GLU A 216 -14.05 0.18 1.49
C GLU A 216 -14.55 -0.58 2.72
N LYS A 217 -15.62 -1.37 2.53
CA LYS A 217 -16.29 -2.10 3.62
C LYS A 217 -15.32 -3.02 4.38
N HIS A 218 -14.44 -3.70 3.65
CA HIS A 218 -13.47 -4.64 4.21
C HIS A 218 -12.48 -3.99 5.19
N GLN A 219 -12.23 -2.68 5.08
CA GLN A 219 -11.31 -1.98 5.96
C GLN A 219 -11.88 -1.82 7.38
N ARG A 220 -13.22 -1.77 7.49
CA ARG A 220 -13.99 -1.61 8.73
C ARG A 220 -14.45 -2.95 9.33
N MET A 221 -14.44 -4.03 8.55
CA MET A 221 -14.85 -5.35 8.99
C MET A 221 -13.83 -5.96 9.98
N LYS A 222 -14.36 -6.66 10.98
CA LYS A 222 -13.57 -7.43 11.94
C LYS A 222 -13.20 -8.80 11.38
N VAL A 223 -12.00 -9.27 11.68
CA VAL A 223 -11.51 -10.60 11.33
C VAL A 223 -11.87 -11.57 12.45
N GLN A 224 -12.84 -12.45 12.18
CA GLN A 224 -13.44 -13.35 13.18
C GLN A 224 -12.75 -14.72 13.28
N VAL A 225 -11.68 -14.95 12.53
CA VAL A 225 -10.88 -16.19 12.56
C VAL A 225 -9.70 -16.05 13.53
N PRO A 226 -9.18 -17.16 14.11
CA PRO A 226 -7.98 -17.13 14.94
C PRO A 226 -6.84 -16.39 14.24
N THR A 227 -6.25 -15.40 14.90
CA THR A 227 -5.21 -14.54 14.34
C THR A 227 -3.96 -14.56 15.21
N GLY A 228 -2.78 -14.66 14.59
CA GLY A 228 -1.48 -14.42 15.20
C GLY A 228 -0.86 -13.14 14.63
N PHE A 229 -0.06 -12.44 15.43
CA PHE A 229 0.61 -11.21 15.02
C PHE A 229 2.07 -11.17 15.49
N ALA A 230 3.00 -11.08 14.55
CA ALA A 230 4.43 -10.89 14.81
C ALA A 230 4.79 -9.41 14.62
N ALA A 231 5.14 -8.72 15.71
CA ALA A 231 5.49 -7.31 15.72
C ALA A 231 7.01 -7.12 15.65
N PHE A 232 7.51 -6.81 14.45
CA PHE A 232 8.92 -6.55 14.19
C PHE A 232 9.30 -5.09 14.52
N PRO A 233 10.42 -4.84 15.24
CA PRO A 233 10.74 -3.54 15.81
C PRO A 233 11.10 -2.44 14.79
N ASP A 234 11.51 -2.81 13.58
CA ASP A 234 11.84 -1.86 12.51
C ASP A 234 10.74 -1.76 11.43
N GLU A 235 9.55 -2.33 11.68
CA GLU A 235 8.40 -2.19 10.78
C GLU A 235 7.95 -0.72 10.64
N LEU A 236 7.44 -0.37 9.45
CA LEU A 236 7.03 0.98 9.07
C LEU A 236 5.96 1.55 9.99
N LEU A 237 5.02 0.70 10.43
CA LEU A 237 3.90 1.06 11.29
C LEU A 237 3.77 0.08 12.44
N HIS A 238 4.00 0.59 13.65
CA HIS A 238 3.81 -0.16 14.88
C HIS A 238 2.40 0.03 15.41
N VAL A 239 1.66 -1.07 15.54
CA VAL A 239 0.30 -1.05 16.09
C VAL A 239 0.28 -1.78 17.43
N PRO A 240 -0.06 -1.10 18.55
CA PRO A 240 -0.16 -1.73 19.85
C PRO A 240 -1.16 -2.90 19.85
N GLU A 241 -0.88 -3.95 20.63
CA GLU A 241 -1.76 -5.13 20.74
C GLU A 241 -3.22 -4.76 21.06
N LYS A 242 -3.44 -3.78 21.95
CA LYS A 242 -4.79 -3.31 22.30
C LYS A 242 -5.55 -2.77 21.09
N TRP A 243 -4.86 -2.11 20.16
CA TRP A 243 -5.48 -1.58 18.95
C TRP A 243 -5.77 -2.70 17.95
N MET A 244 -4.88 -3.68 17.86
CA MET A 244 -5.09 -4.87 17.04
C MET A 244 -6.34 -5.64 17.45
N LYS A 245 -6.63 -5.76 18.74
CA LYS A 245 -7.85 -6.43 19.24
C LYS A 245 -9.16 -5.81 18.75
N PHE A 246 -9.19 -4.54 18.33
CA PHE A 246 -10.40 -3.93 17.74
C PHE A 246 -10.74 -4.52 16.37
N LYS A 247 -9.73 -4.77 15.53
CA LYS A 247 -9.91 -5.37 14.19
C LYS A 247 -9.91 -6.90 14.23
N TYR A 248 -9.14 -7.48 15.15
CA TYR A 248 -8.94 -8.91 15.31
C TYR A 248 -9.45 -9.36 16.68
N PRO A 249 -10.77 -9.50 16.88
CA PRO A 249 -11.35 -9.90 18.17
C PRO A 249 -10.85 -11.27 18.66
N LYS A 250 -10.43 -12.17 17.75
CA LYS A 250 -9.84 -13.48 18.06
C LYS A 250 -8.31 -13.50 17.88
N LEU A 251 -7.62 -12.48 18.41
CA LEU A 251 -6.16 -12.44 18.46
C LEU A 251 -5.65 -13.44 19.50
N ILE A 252 -5.09 -14.56 19.03
CA ILE A 252 -4.60 -15.67 19.87
C ILE A 252 -3.17 -15.44 20.34
N SER A 253 -2.34 -14.83 19.50
CA SER A 253 -0.95 -14.53 19.83
C SER A 253 -0.54 -13.16 19.30
N TYR A 254 0.24 -12.45 20.10
CA TYR A 254 0.93 -11.22 19.73
C TYR A 254 2.37 -11.34 20.24
N SER A 255 3.32 -11.46 19.32
CA SER A 255 4.73 -11.70 19.63
C SER A 255 5.54 -10.46 19.26
N TYR A 256 6.18 -9.82 20.24
CA TYR A 256 7.19 -8.79 19.97
C TYR A 256 8.50 -9.48 19.57
N MET A 257 8.96 -9.21 18.35
CA MET A 257 10.20 -9.80 17.83
C MET A 257 11.41 -9.02 18.34
N PRO A 258 12.53 -9.71 18.60
CA PRO A 258 13.72 -9.06 19.17
C PRO A 258 14.48 -8.18 18.16
N ARG A 259 14.29 -8.41 16.85
CA ARG A 259 14.95 -7.71 15.74
C ARG A 259 14.19 -7.97 14.45
N GLY A 260 14.49 -7.19 13.41
CA GLY A 260 13.94 -7.31 12.07
C GLY A 260 12.99 -6.17 11.70
N GLY A 261 12.85 -5.94 10.40
CA GLY A 261 12.00 -4.92 9.81
C GLY A 261 10.88 -5.50 8.95
N HIS A 262 10.59 -4.83 7.84
CA HIS A 262 9.43 -5.11 6.98
C HIS A 262 9.51 -6.47 6.26
N PHE A 263 10.72 -6.86 5.82
CA PHE A 263 10.94 -8.10 5.06
C PHE A 263 11.19 -9.30 5.98
N ALA A 264 10.38 -9.46 7.03
CA ALA A 264 10.58 -10.41 8.13
C ALA A 264 10.95 -11.84 7.69
N ALA A 265 10.29 -12.38 6.67
CA ALA A 265 10.55 -13.74 6.17
C ALA A 265 11.93 -13.87 5.49
N PHE A 266 12.42 -12.78 4.91
CA PHE A 266 13.67 -12.75 4.18
C PHE A 266 14.85 -12.34 5.09
N GLU A 267 14.60 -11.43 6.03
CA GLU A 267 15.60 -10.94 6.98
C GLU A 267 15.82 -11.90 8.15
N GLU A 268 14.75 -12.44 8.72
CA GLU A 268 14.78 -13.27 9.93
C GLU A 268 13.91 -14.54 9.75
N PRO A 269 14.20 -15.38 8.74
CA PRO A 269 13.36 -16.51 8.35
C PRO A 269 13.06 -17.47 9.51
N GLU A 270 14.06 -17.75 10.33
CA GLU A 270 13.95 -18.66 11.48
C GLU A 270 13.08 -18.09 12.59
N LEU A 271 13.15 -16.78 12.85
CA LEU A 271 12.32 -16.12 13.86
C LEU A 271 10.85 -16.16 13.43
N LEU A 272 10.57 -15.78 12.19
CA LEU A 272 9.20 -15.79 11.68
C LEU A 272 8.64 -17.22 11.61
N ALA A 273 9.41 -18.18 11.11
CA ALA A 273 8.97 -19.58 11.02
C ALA A 273 8.62 -20.17 12.39
N ARG A 274 9.45 -19.91 13.41
CA ARG A 274 9.17 -20.36 14.79
C ARG A 274 7.89 -19.75 15.34
N ASP A 275 7.62 -18.48 15.06
CA ASP A 275 6.39 -17.84 15.53
C ASP A 275 5.15 -18.39 14.83
N ILE A 276 5.21 -18.64 13.51
CA ILE A 276 4.15 -19.31 12.75
C ILE A 276 3.86 -20.70 13.35
N ILE A 277 4.89 -21.52 13.57
CA ILE A 277 4.73 -22.87 14.15
C ILE A 277 4.12 -22.79 15.55
N LYS A 278 4.58 -21.84 16.39
CA LYS A 278 4.02 -21.60 17.72
C LYS A 278 2.55 -21.22 17.64
N PHE A 279 2.17 -20.32 16.74
CA PHE A 279 0.79 -19.89 16.54
C PHE A 279 -0.11 -21.06 16.09
N VAL A 280 0.31 -21.83 15.09
CA VAL A 280 -0.44 -23.01 14.62
C VAL A 280 -0.67 -23.98 15.78
N GLY A 281 0.36 -24.29 16.57
CA GLY A 281 0.20 -25.14 17.74
C GLY A 281 -0.74 -24.56 18.81
N LEU A 282 -0.87 -23.24 18.93
CA LEU A 282 -1.86 -22.61 19.84
C LEU A 282 -3.29 -22.72 19.31
N VAL A 283 -3.48 -22.70 17.99
CA VAL A 283 -4.79 -22.85 17.36
C VAL A 283 -5.26 -24.31 17.42
N GLU A 284 -4.36 -25.28 17.17
CA GLU A 284 -4.68 -26.71 17.21
C GLU A 284 -5.05 -27.25 18.61
N ARG A 285 -4.72 -26.49 19.67
CA ARG A 285 -5.04 -26.84 21.06
C ARG A 285 -6.36 -26.26 21.58
N GLN A 286 -7.07 -25.45 20.79
CA GLN A 286 -8.37 -24.86 21.14
C GLN A 286 -9.54 -25.75 20.72
#